data_AF-A0A0S6VQN4-F1
#
_entry.id   AF-A0A0S6VQN4-F1
#
_cell.length_a   1.000
_cell.length_b   1.000
_cell.length_c   1.000
_cell.angle_alpha   90.00
_cell.angle_beta   90.00
_cell.angle_gamma   90.00
#
_symmetry.space_group_name_H-M   'P 1'
#
loop_
_entity.id
_entity.type
_entity.pdbx_description
1 polymer ?
#
loop_
_entity_poly.entity_id
_entity_poly.type
_entity_poly.pdbx_seq_one_letter_code
_entity_poly.pdbx_strand_id
1 'polypeptide(L)'
;MTSLSLQQERQQYIGKIQELIYELKIDSVMQKEVVVVSPEASVRDVKNLLLQHHITGIPVLEGDRLIGVITMSDVIECLERQDYECLATEKMARPPFPSVYNDESVAHALNKLSQYKERRVLVFDHAERFVGIITSGDITNGLLKAINLGFRQEEISQYRARHIFQDIESDETSLVLRYQVKNGDFIRGGEASSKIKKAMQRLGANPQDVRKIAIAIYEAEMNLIIHTTQGGHIVAEITPKKVTMTVSDTGPGIPDIDKAMEAGYSTSSLTVKALGFGAGMGLPNIKRCMSEMKLESVVGEGPGKGTTLTMVLYPS
;
A
#
# COMPACT_ATOMS: atom_id res chain seq x y z
N MET A 1 -27.92 -22.43 10.01
CA MET A 1 -26.97 -21.30 10.10
C MET A 1 -27.67 -20.06 9.59
N THR A 2 -27.97 -19.11 10.48
CA THR A 2 -28.80 -17.92 10.20
C THR A 2 -28.08 -16.93 9.29
N SER A 3 -28.84 -16.14 8.51
CA SER A 3 -28.32 -15.08 7.62
C SER A 3 -27.36 -14.09 8.31
N LEU A 4 -27.51 -13.87 9.62
CA LEU A 4 -26.58 -13.07 10.43
C LEU A 4 -25.17 -13.69 10.55
N SER A 5 -25.05 -15.02 10.69
CA SER A 5 -23.75 -15.69 10.81
C SER A 5 -22.92 -15.57 9.54
N LEU A 6 -23.56 -15.72 8.37
CA LEU A 6 -22.93 -15.54 7.06
C LEU A 6 -22.50 -14.09 6.82
N GLN A 7 -23.28 -13.11 7.29
CA GLN A 7 -22.92 -11.69 7.18
C GLN A 7 -21.71 -11.35 8.04
N GLN A 8 -21.65 -11.86 9.28
CA GLN A 8 -20.51 -11.65 10.17
C GLN A 8 -19.23 -12.28 9.62
N GLU A 9 -19.34 -13.51 9.12
CA GLU A 9 -18.21 -14.23 8.52
C GLU A 9 -17.69 -13.49 7.27
N ARG A 10 -18.58 -13.06 6.38
CA ARG A 10 -18.21 -12.26 5.20
C ARG A 10 -17.50 -10.96 5.59
N GLN A 11 -17.98 -10.27 6.63
CA GLN A 11 -17.38 -9.03 7.11
C GLN A 11 -15.97 -9.25 7.67
N GLN A 12 -15.75 -10.38 8.34
CA GLN A 12 -14.43 -10.78 8.83
C GLN A 12 -13.44 -11.02 7.67
N TYR A 13 -13.85 -11.72 6.62
CA TYR A 13 -13.01 -11.94 5.43
C TYR A 13 -12.66 -10.65 4.71
N ILE A 14 -13.63 -9.74 4.52
CA ILE A 14 -13.39 -8.44 3.89
C ILE A 14 -12.36 -7.64 4.69
N GLY A 15 -12.51 -7.59 6.02
CA GLY A 15 -11.54 -6.91 6.87
C GLY A 15 -10.14 -7.50 6.77
N LYS A 16 -10.03 -8.85 6.71
CA LYS A 16 -8.74 -9.54 6.56
C LYS A 16 -8.07 -9.21 5.22
N ILE A 17 -8.83 -9.19 4.14
CA ILE A 17 -8.33 -8.81 2.82
C ILE A 17 -7.81 -7.37 2.84
N GLN A 18 -8.57 -6.44 3.41
CA GLN A 18 -8.14 -5.04 3.53
C GLN A 18 -6.83 -4.92 4.30
N GLU A 19 -6.70 -5.59 5.45
CA GLU A 19 -5.46 -5.64 6.24
C GLU A 19 -4.27 -6.14 5.39
N LEU A 20 -4.42 -7.28 4.71
CA LEU A 20 -3.35 -7.86 3.90
C LEU A 20 -2.93 -6.97 2.73
N ILE A 21 -3.86 -6.22 2.14
CA ILE A 21 -3.56 -5.28 1.06
C ILE A 21 -2.56 -4.20 1.52
N TYR A 22 -2.66 -3.73 2.76
CA TYR A 22 -1.75 -2.71 3.31
C TYR A 22 -0.42 -3.31 3.82
N GLU A 23 -0.41 -4.58 4.22
CA GLU A 23 0.76 -5.21 4.83
C GLU A 23 1.66 -5.97 3.86
N LEU A 24 1.06 -6.67 2.90
CA LEU A 24 1.84 -7.44 1.94
C LEU A 24 2.67 -6.51 1.08
N LYS A 25 3.97 -6.81 1.01
CA LYS A 25 4.89 -6.09 0.14
C LYS A 25 4.83 -6.65 -1.28
N ILE A 26 5.01 -5.79 -2.27
CA ILE A 26 4.98 -6.14 -3.69
C ILE A 26 5.98 -7.27 -3.99
N ASP A 27 7.18 -7.24 -3.39
CA ASP A 27 8.21 -8.29 -3.56
C ASP A 27 7.71 -9.70 -3.22
N SER A 28 6.74 -9.82 -2.31
CA SER A 28 6.20 -11.11 -1.87
C SER A 28 5.13 -11.69 -2.80
N VAL A 29 4.61 -10.88 -3.73
CA VAL A 29 3.50 -11.26 -4.62
C VAL A 29 3.82 -11.08 -6.10
N MET A 30 4.80 -10.25 -6.46
CA MET A 30 5.15 -9.95 -7.85
C MET A 30 5.76 -11.15 -8.59
N GLN A 31 5.70 -11.10 -9.92
CA GLN A 31 6.46 -12.01 -10.78
C GLN A 31 7.89 -11.50 -10.93
N LYS A 32 8.85 -12.25 -10.39
CA LYS A 32 10.31 -11.96 -10.45
C LYS A 32 10.95 -12.48 -11.74
N GLU A 33 10.56 -13.68 -12.16
CA GLU A 33 11.05 -14.29 -13.41
C GLU A 33 10.23 -13.75 -14.58
N VAL A 34 10.71 -12.66 -15.17
CA VAL A 34 10.07 -11.98 -16.30
C VAL A 34 10.88 -12.25 -17.56
N VAL A 35 10.19 -12.65 -18.63
CA VAL A 35 10.81 -12.74 -19.96
C VAL A 35 11.13 -11.34 -20.45
N VAL A 36 12.37 -11.09 -20.83
CA VAL A 36 12.88 -9.80 -21.31
C VAL A 36 13.60 -9.98 -22.66
N VAL A 37 13.74 -8.91 -23.43
CA VAL A 37 14.53 -8.90 -24.69
C VAL A 37 15.52 -7.73 -24.71
N SER A 38 16.57 -7.85 -25.52
CA SER A 38 17.50 -6.74 -25.80
C SER A 38 16.90 -5.76 -26.82
N PRO A 39 17.38 -4.50 -26.87
CA PRO A 39 16.94 -3.52 -27.86
C PRO A 39 17.10 -3.97 -29.32
N GLU A 40 18.06 -4.85 -29.61
CA GLU A 40 18.37 -5.39 -30.94
C GLU A 40 17.57 -6.65 -31.28
N ALA A 41 16.69 -7.14 -30.39
CA ALA A 41 15.84 -8.27 -30.71
C ALA A 41 14.89 -7.92 -31.85
N SER A 42 14.76 -8.82 -32.84
CA SER A 42 13.84 -8.61 -33.96
C SER A 42 12.39 -8.76 -33.51
N VAL A 43 11.46 -8.09 -34.19
CA VAL A 43 10.02 -8.30 -34.00
C VAL A 43 9.62 -9.78 -34.17
N ARG A 44 10.32 -10.52 -35.03
CA ARG A 44 10.13 -11.97 -35.16
C ARG A 44 10.45 -12.73 -33.87
N ASP A 45 11.57 -12.41 -33.22
CA ASP A 45 11.96 -13.02 -31.95
C ASP A 45 10.97 -12.66 -30.85
N VAL A 46 10.58 -11.38 -30.78
CA VAL A 46 9.57 -10.89 -29.84
C VAL A 46 8.25 -11.64 -30.02
N LYS A 47 7.76 -11.79 -31.26
CA LYS A 47 6.55 -12.56 -31.58
C LYS A 47 6.64 -14.00 -31.06
N ASN A 48 7.77 -14.68 -31.31
CA ASN A 48 7.96 -16.06 -30.90
C ASN A 48 7.92 -16.19 -29.37
N LEU A 49 8.58 -15.27 -28.65
CA LEU A 49 8.56 -15.22 -27.19
C LEU A 49 7.15 -14.94 -26.64
N LEU A 50 6.42 -13.99 -27.21
CA LEU A 50 5.05 -13.67 -26.82
C LEU A 50 4.14 -14.90 -26.92
N LEU A 51 4.23 -15.64 -28.02
CA LEU A 51 3.45 -16.85 -28.25
C LEU A 51 3.88 -18.01 -27.33
N GLN A 52 5.18 -18.28 -27.24
CA GLN A 52 5.72 -19.37 -26.43
C GLN A 52 5.37 -19.22 -24.96
N HIS A 53 5.47 -18.00 -24.42
CA HIS A 53 5.23 -17.72 -23.01
C HIS A 53 3.78 -17.28 -22.72
N HIS A 54 2.91 -17.23 -23.74
CA HIS A 54 1.51 -16.81 -23.60
C HIS A 54 1.35 -15.43 -22.93
N ILE A 55 2.25 -14.51 -23.27
CA ILE A 55 2.29 -13.14 -22.75
C ILE A 55 2.00 -12.14 -23.88
N THR A 56 1.51 -10.96 -23.51
CA THR A 56 1.05 -9.93 -24.47
C THR A 56 1.97 -8.71 -24.57
N GLY A 57 3.10 -8.74 -23.85
CA GLY A 57 4.09 -7.68 -23.88
C GLY A 57 5.32 -8.06 -23.05
N ILE A 58 6.46 -7.55 -23.47
CA ILE A 58 7.79 -7.92 -22.98
C ILE A 58 8.57 -6.63 -22.66
N PRO A 59 9.18 -6.52 -21.48
CA PRO A 59 10.15 -5.47 -21.17
C PRO A 59 11.39 -5.55 -22.06
N VAL A 60 11.84 -4.41 -22.56
CA VAL A 60 13.08 -4.27 -23.34
C VAL A 60 14.16 -3.67 -22.44
N LEU A 61 15.24 -4.41 -22.23
CA LEU A 61 16.32 -4.05 -21.31
C LEU A 61 17.64 -3.83 -22.04
N GLU A 62 18.34 -2.76 -21.68
CA GLU A 62 19.75 -2.55 -22.00
C GLU A 62 20.58 -2.80 -20.73
N GLY A 63 21.20 -3.98 -20.63
CA GLY A 63 21.74 -4.47 -19.36
C GLY A 63 20.62 -4.69 -18.33
N ASP A 64 20.74 -4.08 -17.15
CA ASP A 64 19.71 -4.14 -16.10
C ASP A 64 18.68 -2.99 -16.20
N ARG A 65 18.85 -2.10 -17.17
CA ARG A 65 18.03 -0.90 -17.32
C ARG A 65 16.88 -1.16 -18.26
N LEU A 66 15.65 -0.95 -17.77
CA LEU A 66 14.48 -0.93 -18.64
C LEU A 66 14.50 0.33 -19.53
N ILE A 67 14.48 0.12 -20.84
CA ILE A 67 14.45 1.21 -21.84
C ILE A 67 13.13 1.29 -22.61
N GLY A 68 12.30 0.26 -22.55
CA GLY A 68 10.98 0.26 -23.17
C GLY A 68 10.16 -1.00 -22.88
N VAL A 69 8.97 -1.04 -23.46
CA VAL A 69 8.09 -2.22 -23.44
C VAL A 69 7.57 -2.42 -24.85
N ILE A 70 7.69 -3.64 -25.38
CA ILE A 70 7.13 -4.01 -26.66
C ILE A 70 5.93 -4.96 -26.46
N THR A 71 4.84 -4.69 -27.16
CA THR A 71 3.57 -5.39 -26.99
C THR A 71 3.17 -6.16 -28.24
N MET A 72 2.18 -7.04 -28.10
CA MET A 72 1.60 -7.75 -29.24
C MET A 72 1.06 -6.78 -30.31
N SER A 73 0.51 -5.63 -29.90
CA SER A 73 0.00 -4.62 -30.83
C SER A 73 1.12 -4.04 -31.71
N ASP A 74 2.28 -3.75 -31.11
CA ASP A 74 3.45 -3.23 -31.83
C ASP A 74 3.98 -4.26 -32.84
N VAL A 75 3.97 -5.54 -32.45
CA VAL A 75 4.32 -6.66 -33.33
C VAL A 75 3.34 -6.74 -34.51
N ILE A 76 2.02 -6.69 -34.25
CA ILE A 76 0.99 -6.75 -35.30
C ILE A 76 1.18 -5.62 -36.31
N GLU A 77 1.41 -4.38 -35.87
CA GLU A 77 1.63 -3.24 -36.75
C GLU A 77 2.83 -3.46 -37.71
N CYS A 78 3.92 -4.07 -37.23
CA CYS A 78 5.09 -4.37 -38.06
C CYS A 78 4.81 -5.46 -39.08
N LEU A 79 4.07 -6.50 -38.68
CA LEU A 79 3.67 -7.60 -39.55
C LEU A 79 2.75 -7.13 -40.69
N GLU A 80 1.82 -6.21 -40.40
CA GLU A 80 0.96 -5.59 -41.42
C GLU A 80 1.76 -4.80 -42.46
N ARG A 81 2.90 -4.24 -42.07
CA ARG A 81 3.85 -3.55 -42.96
C ARG A 81 4.87 -4.47 -43.62
N GLN A 82 4.77 -5.79 -43.39
CA GLN A 82 5.72 -6.80 -43.87
C GLN A 82 7.17 -6.57 -43.40
N ASP A 83 7.35 -5.88 -42.28
CA ASP A 83 8.66 -5.56 -41.70
C ASP A 83 8.95 -6.47 -40.51
N TYR A 84 9.53 -7.64 -40.80
CA TYR A 84 9.77 -8.69 -39.81
C TYR A 84 11.09 -8.53 -39.03
N GLU A 85 12.00 -7.73 -39.58
CA GLU A 85 13.36 -7.55 -39.05
C GLU A 85 13.52 -6.22 -38.29
N CYS A 86 12.45 -5.42 -38.23
CA CYS A 86 12.37 -4.26 -37.35
C CYS A 86 12.77 -4.65 -35.92
N LEU A 87 13.60 -3.81 -35.30
CA LEU A 87 14.15 -4.03 -33.98
C LEU A 87 13.17 -3.59 -32.90
N ALA A 88 13.24 -4.21 -31.73
CA ALA A 88 12.43 -3.83 -30.59
C ALA A 88 12.55 -2.34 -30.25
N THR A 89 13.75 -1.76 -30.31
CA THR A 89 14.00 -0.34 -30.01
C THR A 89 13.31 0.66 -30.95
N GLU A 90 12.98 0.22 -32.17
CA GLU A 90 12.33 1.05 -33.20
C GLU A 90 10.82 1.18 -32.97
N LYS A 91 10.23 0.26 -32.19
CA LYS A 91 8.78 0.11 -32.04
C LYS A 91 8.27 0.11 -30.62
N MET A 92 9.10 -0.28 -29.66
CA MET A 92 8.72 -0.32 -28.26
C MET A 92 8.15 1.03 -27.81
N ALA A 93 7.14 0.96 -26.94
CA ALA A 93 6.78 2.11 -26.13
C ALA A 93 7.99 2.49 -25.27
N ARG A 94 8.15 3.78 -24.99
CA ARG A 94 9.23 4.32 -24.16
C ARG A 94 8.67 4.86 -22.85
N PRO A 95 9.46 4.90 -21.75
CA PRO A 95 9.04 5.49 -20.49
C PRO A 95 8.49 6.93 -20.66
N PRO A 96 7.61 7.39 -19.76
CA PRO A 96 7.27 6.79 -18.47
C PRO A 96 6.19 5.69 -18.55
N PHE A 97 6.34 4.66 -17.72
CA PHE A 97 5.34 3.61 -17.52
C PHE A 97 4.83 3.62 -16.07
N PRO A 98 3.59 3.15 -15.82
CA PRO A 98 3.13 2.87 -14.46
C PRO A 98 4.09 1.90 -13.76
N SER A 99 4.63 2.34 -12.63
CA SER A 99 5.63 1.61 -11.87
C SER A 99 5.45 1.78 -10.37
N VAL A 100 6.05 0.85 -9.62
CA VAL A 100 6.09 0.78 -8.15
C VAL A 100 7.45 0.24 -7.70
N TYR A 101 7.78 0.43 -6.42
CA TYR A 101 8.93 -0.21 -5.80
C TYR A 101 8.57 -1.56 -5.18
N ASN A 102 9.53 -2.49 -5.11
CA ASN A 102 9.29 -3.84 -4.60
C ASN A 102 8.98 -3.88 -3.10
N ASP A 103 9.44 -2.90 -2.31
CA ASP A 103 9.19 -2.78 -0.88
C ASP A 103 7.91 -2.00 -0.54
N GLU A 104 7.21 -1.48 -1.54
CA GLU A 104 5.90 -0.85 -1.36
C GLU A 104 4.81 -1.89 -1.09
N SER A 105 3.70 -1.46 -0.49
CA SER A 105 2.56 -2.35 -0.22
C SER A 105 1.74 -2.65 -1.49
N VAL A 106 1.03 -3.79 -1.45
CA VAL A 106 0.07 -4.20 -2.50
C VAL A 106 -1.00 -3.13 -2.76
N ALA A 107 -1.37 -2.33 -1.75
CA ALA A 107 -2.28 -1.20 -1.91
C ALA A 107 -1.83 -0.23 -3.01
N HIS A 108 -0.52 0.04 -3.14
CA HIS A 108 -0.01 0.92 -4.19
C HIS A 108 -0.13 0.33 -5.58
N ALA A 109 0.20 -0.95 -5.73
CA ALA A 109 0.01 -1.65 -6.99
C ALA A 109 -1.46 -1.66 -7.42
N LEU A 110 -2.41 -1.89 -6.49
CA LEU A 110 -3.84 -1.82 -6.78
C LEU A 110 -4.29 -0.41 -7.22
N ASN A 111 -3.81 0.64 -6.56
CA ASN A 111 -4.09 2.01 -6.97
C ASN A 111 -3.58 2.29 -8.39
N LYS A 112 -2.36 1.83 -8.72
CA LYS A 112 -1.77 1.97 -10.06
C LYS A 112 -2.57 1.23 -11.12
N LEU A 113 -2.89 -0.04 -10.87
CA LEU A 113 -3.69 -0.86 -11.78
C LEU A 113 -5.07 -0.25 -12.02
N SER A 114 -5.70 0.32 -10.98
CA SER A 114 -7.02 0.96 -11.11
C SER A 114 -6.98 2.27 -11.89
N GLN A 115 -5.93 3.07 -11.76
CA GLN A 115 -5.84 4.39 -12.40
C GLN A 115 -5.58 4.32 -13.90
N TYR A 116 -4.69 3.44 -14.33
CA TYR A 116 -4.19 3.48 -15.71
C TYR A 116 -4.95 2.58 -16.68
N LYS A 117 -5.98 1.84 -16.24
CA LYS A 117 -6.61 0.71 -16.99
C LYS A 117 -5.59 -0.34 -17.47
N GLU A 118 -4.35 -0.23 -17.01
CA GLU A 118 -3.25 -1.09 -17.38
C GLU A 118 -3.37 -2.42 -16.65
N ARG A 119 -3.02 -3.50 -17.34
CA ARG A 119 -3.07 -4.85 -16.76
C ARG A 119 -1.81 -5.20 -15.97
N ARG A 120 -0.75 -4.41 -16.11
CA ARG A 120 0.59 -4.69 -15.60
C ARG A 120 1.22 -3.40 -15.09
N VAL A 121 1.89 -3.50 -13.94
CA VAL A 121 2.70 -2.42 -13.37
C VAL A 121 4.13 -2.94 -13.25
N LEU A 122 5.09 -2.12 -13.68
CA LEU A 122 6.51 -2.49 -13.65
C LEU A 122 7.05 -2.28 -12.24
N VAL A 123 7.88 -3.21 -11.76
CA VAL A 123 8.44 -3.15 -10.41
C VAL A 123 9.93 -2.88 -10.48
N PHE A 124 10.38 -1.92 -9.69
CA PHE A 124 11.77 -1.52 -9.58
C PHE A 124 12.28 -1.67 -8.13
N ASP A 125 13.59 -1.69 -7.96
CA ASP A 125 14.21 -1.41 -6.67
C ASP A 125 14.63 0.07 -6.56
N HIS A 126 15.11 0.48 -5.39
CA HIS A 126 15.60 1.85 -5.15
C HIS A 126 16.92 2.19 -5.88
N ALA A 127 17.55 1.21 -6.53
CA ALA A 127 18.70 1.42 -7.42
C ALA A 127 18.26 1.61 -8.89
N GLU A 128 16.96 1.82 -9.13
CA GLU A 128 16.32 1.99 -10.45
C GLU A 128 16.45 0.76 -11.37
N ARG A 129 16.74 -0.41 -10.80
CA ARG A 129 16.81 -1.65 -11.58
C ARG A 129 15.42 -2.25 -11.72
N PHE A 130 15.14 -2.79 -12.90
CA PHE A 130 13.91 -3.54 -13.13
C PHE A 130 13.98 -4.89 -12.43
N VAL A 131 13.02 -5.19 -11.55
CA VAL A 131 13.04 -6.41 -10.71
C VAL A 131 11.81 -7.29 -10.88
N GLY A 132 10.80 -6.84 -11.62
CA GLY A 132 9.63 -7.68 -11.88
C GLY A 132 8.43 -6.93 -12.46
N ILE A 133 7.32 -7.65 -12.53
CA ILE A 133 6.00 -7.12 -12.92
C ILE A 133 4.98 -7.57 -11.88
N ILE A 134 3.98 -6.72 -11.64
CA ILE A 134 2.83 -7.07 -10.82
C ILE A 134 1.51 -6.83 -11.58
N THR A 135 0.58 -7.78 -11.45
CA THR A 135 -0.77 -7.73 -12.03
C THR A 135 -1.85 -7.95 -10.97
N SER A 136 -3.11 -7.64 -11.30
CA SER A 136 -4.25 -7.96 -10.43
C SER A 136 -4.37 -9.45 -10.13
N GLY A 137 -3.96 -10.32 -11.08
CA GLY A 137 -3.95 -11.76 -10.90
C GLY A 137 -2.91 -12.20 -9.86
N ASP A 138 -1.71 -11.64 -9.93
CA ASP A 138 -0.63 -11.90 -8.97
C ASP A 138 -1.03 -11.48 -7.56
N ILE A 139 -1.62 -10.28 -7.45
CA ILE A 139 -2.13 -9.75 -6.18
C ILE A 139 -3.22 -10.67 -5.62
N THR A 140 -4.18 -11.10 -6.43
CA THR A 140 -5.25 -12.00 -6.01
C THR A 140 -4.68 -13.32 -5.48
N ASN A 141 -3.75 -13.92 -6.23
CA ASN A 141 -3.10 -15.18 -5.84
C ASN A 141 -2.26 -15.01 -4.57
N GLY A 142 -1.53 -13.89 -4.44
CA GLY A 142 -0.75 -13.54 -3.26
C GLY A 142 -1.63 -13.39 -2.01
N LEU A 143 -2.74 -12.66 -2.12
CA LEU A 143 -3.72 -12.51 -1.04
C LEU A 143 -4.32 -13.85 -0.62
N LEU A 144 -4.74 -14.69 -1.57
CA LEU A 144 -5.27 -16.02 -1.27
C LEU A 144 -4.26 -16.91 -0.52
N LYS A 145 -2.98 -16.89 -0.94
CA LYS A 145 -1.90 -17.59 -0.23
C LYS A 145 -1.70 -17.04 1.19
N ALA A 146 -1.68 -15.72 1.35
CA ALA A 146 -1.47 -15.06 2.64
C ALA A 146 -2.62 -15.32 3.62
N ILE A 147 -3.87 -15.34 3.14
CA ILE A 147 -5.05 -15.70 3.95
C ILE A 147 -4.89 -17.11 4.53
N ASN A 148 -4.52 -18.09 3.70
CA ASN A 148 -4.32 -19.47 4.14
C ASN A 148 -3.20 -19.63 5.19
N LEU A 149 -2.16 -18.79 5.12
CA LEU A 149 -1.07 -18.79 6.10
C LEU A 149 -1.45 -18.09 7.41
N GLY A 150 -2.20 -16.98 7.34
CA GLY A 150 -2.61 -16.18 8.49
C GLY A 150 -3.52 -16.92 9.48
N PHE A 151 -4.42 -17.76 8.97
CA PHE A 151 -5.30 -18.58 9.83
C PHE A 151 -4.51 -19.51 10.76
N ARG A 152 -3.32 -20.00 10.36
CA ARG A 152 -2.49 -20.87 11.21
C ARG A 152 -1.78 -20.15 12.36
N GLN A 153 -1.54 -18.84 12.25
CA GLN A 153 -0.82 -18.06 13.28
C GLN A 153 -1.75 -17.43 14.33
N GLU A 154 -3.00 -17.13 13.96
CA GLU A 154 -4.00 -16.54 14.86
C GLU A 154 -4.41 -17.50 15.98
N GLU A 155 -4.50 -18.82 15.70
CA GLU A 155 -4.80 -19.85 16.71
C GLU A 155 -3.73 -19.92 17.83
N ILE A 156 -2.46 -19.65 17.51
CA ILE A 156 -1.35 -19.70 18.48
C ILE A 156 -1.29 -18.42 19.32
N SER A 157 -1.61 -17.27 18.72
CA SER A 157 -1.47 -15.95 19.37
C SER A 157 -2.59 -15.66 20.37
N GLN A 158 -3.83 -16.10 20.08
CA GLN A 158 -4.96 -15.93 21.00
C GLN A 158 -4.73 -16.60 22.37
N TYR A 159 -3.92 -17.65 22.44
CA TYR A 159 -3.63 -18.37 23.68
C TYR A 159 -2.68 -17.61 24.62
N ARG A 160 -1.73 -16.83 24.08
CA ARG A 160 -0.68 -16.16 24.88
C ARG A 160 -1.06 -14.76 25.37
N ALA A 161 -1.94 -14.09 24.65
CA ALA A 161 -2.18 -12.65 24.83
C ALA A 161 -3.15 -12.29 25.96
N ARG A 162 -3.98 -13.24 26.43
CA ARG A 162 -5.00 -13.00 27.47
C ARG A 162 -4.47 -12.60 28.85
N HIS A 163 -3.17 -12.72 29.11
CA HIS A 163 -2.62 -12.60 30.47
C HIS A 163 -1.92 -11.25 30.75
N ILE A 164 -1.55 -10.45 29.74
CA ILE A 164 -0.67 -9.27 29.97
C ILE A 164 -1.31 -8.16 30.81
N PHE A 165 -2.62 -7.92 30.68
CA PHE A 165 -3.32 -6.90 31.46
C PHE A 165 -3.95 -7.44 32.75
N GLN A 166 -4.05 -8.76 32.92
CA GLN A 166 -4.63 -9.36 34.13
C GLN A 166 -3.63 -9.39 35.29
N ASP A 167 -2.33 -9.29 34.99
CA ASP A 167 -1.25 -9.44 35.98
C ASP A 167 -0.70 -8.10 36.51
N ILE A 168 -1.26 -6.95 36.09
CA ILE A 168 -0.82 -5.62 36.53
C ILE A 168 -1.90 -5.03 37.45
N GLU A 169 -1.63 -4.99 38.76
CA GLU A 169 -2.46 -4.28 39.73
C GLU A 169 -2.36 -2.76 39.53
N SER A 170 -3.32 -2.18 38.82
CA SER A 170 -3.50 -0.73 38.67
C SER A 170 -4.98 -0.41 38.45
N ASP A 171 -5.45 0.72 38.99
CA ASP A 171 -6.81 1.21 38.79
C ASP A 171 -7.10 1.50 37.31
N GLU A 172 -6.10 1.97 36.56
CA GLU A 172 -6.08 2.02 35.08
C GLU A 172 -4.64 1.81 34.57
N THR A 173 -4.45 0.91 33.60
CA THR A 173 -3.17 0.72 32.90
C THR A 173 -3.30 1.17 31.45
N SER A 174 -2.40 2.04 31.00
CA SER A 174 -2.28 2.43 29.60
C SER A 174 -0.89 2.12 29.03
N LEU A 175 -0.85 1.64 27.79
CA LEU A 175 0.37 1.51 27.01
C LEU A 175 0.47 2.69 26.03
N VAL A 176 1.51 3.51 26.17
CA VAL A 176 1.76 4.63 25.26
C VAL A 176 2.93 4.30 24.34
N LEU A 177 2.67 4.28 23.03
CA LEU A 177 3.66 4.06 21.99
C LEU A 177 3.89 5.36 21.21
N ARG A 178 5.15 5.70 20.97
CA ARG A 178 5.55 6.92 20.27
C ARG A 178 6.43 6.59 19.09
N TYR A 179 6.10 7.16 17.93
CA TYR A 179 6.85 6.96 16.69
C TYR A 179 7.10 8.31 16.02
N GLN A 180 8.27 8.42 15.42
CA GLN A 180 8.64 9.55 14.57
C GLN A 180 8.60 9.08 13.12
N VAL A 181 7.94 9.85 12.27
CA VAL A 181 7.81 9.61 10.83
C VAL A 181 8.53 10.74 10.12
N LYS A 182 9.38 10.41 9.14
CA LYS A 182 10.11 11.40 8.35
C LYS A 182 9.37 11.67 7.04
N ASN A 183 9.36 12.94 6.61
CA ASN A 183 8.86 13.29 5.28
C ASN A 183 9.65 12.55 4.19
N GLY A 184 8.96 12.07 3.15
CA GLY A 184 9.56 11.39 2.00
C GLY A 184 10.17 10.00 2.27
N ASP A 185 10.12 9.48 3.50
CA ASP A 185 10.64 8.15 3.84
C ASP A 185 9.63 7.04 3.51
N PHE A 186 9.38 6.85 2.20
CA PHE A 186 8.43 5.85 1.70
C PHE A 186 8.90 4.41 1.98
N ILE A 187 10.21 4.18 2.09
CA ILE A 187 10.83 2.88 2.40
C ILE A 187 10.32 2.35 3.74
N ARG A 188 10.28 3.22 4.75
CA ARG A 188 9.82 2.88 6.10
C ARG A 188 8.32 3.07 6.29
N GLY A 189 7.60 3.36 5.20
CA GLY A 189 6.16 3.57 5.24
C GLY A 189 5.39 2.36 5.77
N GLY A 190 4.56 2.60 6.79
CA GLY A 190 3.73 1.58 7.44
C GLY A 190 4.42 0.87 8.61
N GLU A 191 5.65 1.26 8.97
CA GLU A 191 6.39 0.66 10.07
C GLU A 191 5.72 0.93 11.42
N ALA A 192 5.22 2.16 11.65
CA ALA A 192 4.52 2.51 12.88
C ALA A 192 3.21 1.71 13.00
N SER A 193 2.44 1.64 11.91
CA SER A 193 1.24 0.80 11.84
C SER A 193 1.53 -0.66 12.18
N SER A 194 2.54 -1.27 11.56
CA SER A 194 2.91 -2.68 11.81
C SER A 194 3.32 -2.93 13.26
N LYS A 195 4.07 -2.01 13.88
CA LYS A 195 4.50 -2.13 15.29
C LYS A 195 3.33 -1.99 16.26
N ILE A 196 2.44 -1.02 16.04
CA ILE A 196 1.25 -0.83 16.87
C ILE A 196 0.32 -2.03 16.76
N LYS A 197 0.10 -2.54 15.54
CA LYS A 197 -0.66 -3.77 15.32
C LYS A 197 -0.11 -4.95 16.12
N LYS A 198 1.20 -5.20 16.03
CA LYS A 198 1.87 -6.28 16.79
C LYS A 198 1.71 -6.10 18.30
N ALA A 199 1.79 -4.86 18.80
CA ALA A 199 1.54 -4.57 20.20
C ALA A 199 0.09 -4.91 20.60
N MET A 200 -0.89 -4.44 19.84
CA MET A 200 -2.31 -4.74 20.06
C MET A 200 -2.62 -6.25 20.04
N GLN A 201 -2.03 -7.00 19.11
CA GLN A 201 -2.18 -8.46 19.05
C GLN A 201 -1.59 -9.15 20.29
N ARG A 202 -0.42 -8.70 20.76
CA ARG A 202 0.22 -9.23 21.98
C ARG A 202 -0.59 -8.93 23.24
N LEU A 203 -1.31 -7.81 23.24
CA LEU A 203 -2.22 -7.41 24.30
C LEU A 203 -3.58 -8.13 24.25
N GLY A 204 -3.81 -8.97 23.24
CA GLY A 204 -5.01 -9.80 23.15
C GLY A 204 -6.24 -9.06 22.62
N ALA A 205 -6.02 -7.93 21.97
CA ALA A 205 -7.10 -7.15 21.38
C ALA A 205 -7.85 -7.94 20.31
N ASN A 206 -9.13 -7.62 20.15
CA ASN A 206 -10.00 -8.22 19.15
C ASN A 206 -9.40 -8.03 17.74
N PRO A 207 -9.27 -9.11 16.92
CA PRO A 207 -8.73 -9.01 15.56
C PRO A 207 -9.42 -7.97 14.68
N GLN A 208 -10.73 -7.73 14.86
CA GLN A 208 -11.44 -6.69 14.10
C GLN A 208 -10.94 -5.28 14.42
N ASP A 209 -10.66 -5.01 15.70
CA ASP A 209 -10.19 -3.70 16.16
C ASP A 209 -8.73 -3.48 15.80
N VAL A 210 -7.90 -4.52 15.94
CA VAL A 210 -6.51 -4.54 15.46
C VAL A 210 -6.44 -4.11 13.98
N ARG A 211 -7.32 -4.67 13.13
CA ARG A 211 -7.37 -4.34 11.71
C ARG A 211 -7.75 -2.89 11.44
N LYS A 212 -8.82 -2.39 12.08
CA LYS A 212 -9.26 -1.00 11.94
C LYS A 212 -8.16 -0.02 12.33
N ILE A 213 -7.48 -0.29 13.44
CA ILE A 213 -6.35 0.52 13.94
C ILE A 213 -5.18 0.50 12.96
N ALA A 214 -4.79 -0.68 12.47
CA ALA A 214 -3.68 -0.81 11.53
C ALA A 214 -3.92 0.00 10.23
N ILE A 215 -5.13 -0.09 9.66
CA ILE A 215 -5.51 0.66 8.46
C ILE A 215 -5.47 2.17 8.73
N ALA A 216 -6.07 2.62 9.83
CA ALA A 216 -6.11 4.04 10.16
C ALA A 216 -4.71 4.64 10.38
N ILE A 217 -3.84 3.94 11.11
CA ILE A 217 -2.46 4.39 11.33
C ILE A 217 -1.69 4.40 10.03
N TYR A 218 -1.84 3.40 9.17
CA TYR A 218 -1.13 3.35 7.89
C TYR A 218 -1.46 4.59 7.04
N GLU A 219 -2.74 4.90 6.88
CA GLU A 219 -3.19 6.06 6.11
C GLU A 219 -2.69 7.38 6.73
N ALA A 220 -2.70 7.49 8.07
CA ALA A 220 -2.22 8.68 8.76
C ALA A 220 -0.70 8.84 8.68
N GLU A 221 0.05 7.72 8.75
CA GLU A 221 1.49 7.65 8.55
C GLU A 221 1.87 8.09 7.12
N MET A 222 1.12 7.63 6.11
CA MET A 222 1.34 8.06 4.73
C MET A 222 1.08 9.55 4.56
N ASN A 223 0.06 10.10 5.21
CA ASN A 223 -0.20 11.53 5.18
C ASN A 223 0.98 12.33 5.76
N LEU A 224 1.61 11.86 6.84
CA LEU A 224 2.82 12.47 7.36
C LEU A 224 3.97 12.43 6.35
N ILE A 225 4.19 11.30 5.69
CA ILE A 225 5.27 11.14 4.71
C ILE A 225 5.06 12.04 3.49
N ILE A 226 3.81 12.21 3.05
CA ILE A 226 3.47 12.88 1.79
C ILE A 226 3.28 14.39 1.94
N HIS A 227 2.52 14.82 2.95
CA HIS A 227 1.94 16.16 2.98
C HIS A 227 2.65 17.13 3.93
N THR A 228 3.58 16.65 4.76
CA THR A 228 4.33 17.50 5.70
C THR A 228 5.64 18.00 5.10
N THR A 229 6.34 18.89 5.79
CA THR A 229 7.69 19.33 5.38
C THR A 229 8.82 18.63 6.12
N GLN A 230 8.59 18.23 7.39
CA GLN A 230 9.61 17.59 8.24
C GLN A 230 9.22 16.21 8.75
N GLY A 231 8.04 15.71 8.36
CA GLY A 231 7.42 14.54 8.95
C GLY A 231 6.57 14.92 10.16
N GLY A 232 6.45 13.99 11.10
CA GLY A 232 5.63 14.20 12.29
C GLY A 232 5.74 13.07 13.31
N HIS A 233 4.79 13.06 14.23
CA HIS A 233 4.75 12.12 15.34
C HIS A 233 3.43 11.37 15.37
N ILE A 234 3.51 10.08 15.70
CA ILE A 234 2.37 9.24 16.00
C ILE A 234 2.47 8.84 17.47
N VAL A 235 1.41 9.10 18.23
CA VAL A 235 1.24 8.66 19.62
C VAL A 235 0.02 7.77 19.68
N ALA A 236 0.20 6.52 20.10
CA ALA A 236 -0.91 5.59 20.34
C ALA A 236 -0.98 5.27 21.83
N GLU A 237 -2.07 5.67 22.47
CA GLU A 237 -2.40 5.34 23.85
C GLU A 237 -3.46 4.24 23.85
N ILE A 238 -3.10 3.08 24.41
CA ILE A 238 -3.88 1.86 24.38
C ILE A 238 -4.31 1.52 25.81
N THR A 239 -5.62 1.46 26.02
CA THR A 239 -6.23 0.93 27.25
C THR A 239 -7.22 -0.19 26.87
N PRO A 240 -7.65 -1.03 27.82
CA PRO A 240 -8.68 -2.03 27.55
C PRO A 240 -10.01 -1.46 27.04
N LYS A 241 -10.36 -0.23 27.42
CA LYS A 241 -11.66 0.40 27.08
C LYS A 241 -11.58 1.35 25.89
N LYS A 242 -10.39 1.83 25.54
CA LYS A 242 -10.19 2.90 24.57
C LYS A 242 -8.79 2.86 23.98
N VAL A 243 -8.72 3.00 22.66
CA VAL A 243 -7.46 3.28 21.95
C VAL A 243 -7.56 4.67 21.36
N THR A 244 -6.65 5.56 21.77
CA THR A 244 -6.51 6.92 21.25
C THR A 244 -5.23 7.00 20.44
N MET A 245 -5.33 7.53 19.22
CA MET A 245 -4.17 7.73 18.35
C MET A 245 -4.14 9.19 17.92
N THR A 246 -3.02 9.84 18.18
CA THR A 246 -2.78 11.23 17.80
C THR A 246 -1.64 11.29 16.82
N VAL A 247 -1.89 11.88 15.66
CA VAL A 247 -0.93 12.09 14.59
C VAL A 247 -0.77 13.58 14.40
N SER A 248 0.46 14.09 14.44
CA SER A 248 0.70 15.53 14.40
C SER A 248 1.98 15.90 13.66
N ASP A 249 1.94 17.05 12.98
CA ASP A 249 3.06 17.71 12.33
C ASP A 249 3.13 19.19 12.72
N THR A 250 4.20 19.88 12.31
CA THR A 250 4.40 21.31 12.55
C THR A 250 4.35 22.14 11.26
N GLY A 251 3.67 21.64 10.22
CA GLY A 251 3.51 22.31 8.93
C GLY A 251 3.33 21.33 7.76
N PRO A 252 2.76 21.77 6.63
CA PRO A 252 2.29 23.14 6.33
C PRO A 252 0.85 23.41 6.79
N GLY A 253 0.13 22.39 7.26
CA GLY A 253 -1.29 22.45 7.54
C GLY A 253 -2.18 22.27 6.29
N ILE A 254 -3.47 22.03 6.53
CA ILE A 254 -4.54 21.84 5.56
C ILE A 254 -5.39 23.12 5.51
N PRO A 255 -5.41 23.85 4.38
CA PRO A 255 -6.19 25.09 4.25
C PRO A 255 -7.71 24.90 4.30
N ASP A 256 -8.19 23.78 3.76
CA ASP A 256 -9.61 23.45 3.68
C ASP A 256 -9.79 21.99 4.11
N ILE A 257 -10.26 21.82 5.34
CA ILE A 257 -10.46 20.51 5.96
C ILE A 257 -11.61 19.75 5.30
N ASP A 258 -12.71 20.44 4.98
CA ASP A 258 -13.88 19.79 4.39
C ASP A 258 -13.53 19.19 3.03
N LYS A 259 -12.78 19.96 2.23
CA LYS A 259 -12.27 19.47 0.95
C LYS A 259 -11.27 18.32 1.10
N ALA A 260 -10.40 18.36 2.10
CA ALA A 260 -9.47 17.26 2.41
C ALA A 260 -10.17 15.94 2.77
N MET A 261 -11.42 16.01 3.24
CA MET A 261 -12.23 14.84 3.59
C MET A 261 -13.00 14.24 2.39
N GLU A 262 -12.97 14.89 1.22
CA GLU A 262 -13.62 14.36 0.01
C GLU A 262 -12.82 13.21 -0.61
N ALA A 263 -13.50 12.10 -0.88
CA ALA A 263 -12.87 10.96 -1.53
C ALA A 263 -12.37 11.32 -2.93
N GLY A 264 -11.09 11.06 -3.18
CA GLY A 264 -10.42 11.41 -4.44
C GLY A 264 -9.73 12.77 -4.44
N TYR A 265 -9.93 13.60 -3.42
CA TYR A 265 -9.23 14.89 -3.31
C TYR A 265 -7.85 14.72 -2.69
N SER A 266 -6.82 15.25 -3.35
CA SER A 266 -5.45 15.21 -2.84
C SER A 266 -4.59 16.34 -3.40
N THR A 267 -3.85 16.97 -2.50
CA THR A 267 -2.86 18.02 -2.77
C THR A 267 -1.47 17.46 -3.08
N SER A 268 -1.31 16.13 -3.19
CA SER A 268 -0.01 15.52 -3.46
C SER A 268 0.52 15.89 -4.85
N SER A 269 1.84 16.03 -4.96
CA SER A 269 2.51 16.37 -6.22
C SER A 269 2.30 15.28 -7.27
N LEU A 270 2.50 15.62 -8.55
CA LEU A 270 2.41 14.64 -9.65
C LEU A 270 3.39 13.49 -9.45
N THR A 271 4.58 13.73 -8.89
CA THR A 271 5.56 12.69 -8.56
C THR A 271 5.01 11.74 -7.50
N VAL A 272 4.38 12.24 -6.44
CA VAL A 272 3.77 11.40 -5.39
C VAL A 272 2.58 10.61 -5.94
N LYS A 273 1.75 11.22 -6.79
CA LYS A 273 0.66 10.51 -7.50
C LYS A 273 1.23 9.45 -8.45
N ALA A 274 2.36 9.73 -9.10
CA ALA A 274 3.08 8.79 -9.96
C ALA A 274 3.72 7.63 -9.19
N LEU A 275 3.97 7.78 -7.89
CA LEU A 275 4.34 6.68 -6.97
C LEU A 275 3.12 5.88 -6.44
N GLY A 276 1.89 6.30 -6.76
CA GLY A 276 0.66 5.57 -6.36
C GLY A 276 0.09 5.99 -5.01
N PHE A 277 0.66 7.06 -4.43
CA PHE A 277 0.22 7.68 -3.19
C PHE A 277 -0.63 8.92 -3.46
N GLY A 278 -1.38 9.36 -2.44
CA GLY A 278 -2.17 10.60 -2.55
C GLY A 278 -3.28 10.51 -3.59
N ALA A 279 -3.95 9.36 -3.69
CA ALA A 279 -5.19 9.18 -4.44
C ALA A 279 -6.41 9.82 -3.75
N GLY A 280 -6.23 10.46 -2.58
CA GLY A 280 -7.29 11.14 -1.85
C GLY A 280 -8.24 10.22 -1.08
N MET A 281 -7.79 9.01 -0.73
CA MET A 281 -8.61 8.02 -0.01
C MET A 281 -8.28 7.91 1.49
N GLY A 282 -7.17 8.50 1.95
CA GLY A 282 -6.65 8.26 3.30
C GLY A 282 -7.56 8.72 4.43
N LEU A 283 -7.89 10.02 4.48
CA LEU A 283 -8.78 10.57 5.51
C LEU A 283 -10.19 9.95 5.49
N PRO A 284 -10.84 9.72 4.33
CA PRO A 284 -12.08 8.95 4.27
C PRO A 284 -11.96 7.53 4.83
N ASN A 285 -10.87 6.81 4.54
CA ASN A 285 -10.62 5.45 5.03
C ASN A 285 -10.46 5.43 6.55
N ILE A 286 -9.73 6.40 7.10
CA ILE A 286 -9.58 6.60 8.55
C ILE A 286 -10.95 6.78 9.20
N LYS A 287 -11.77 7.71 8.67
CA LYS A 287 -13.12 8.00 9.19
C LYS A 287 -14.04 6.77 9.20
N ARG A 288 -13.89 5.86 8.24
CA ARG A 288 -14.67 4.61 8.17
C ARG A 288 -14.22 3.57 9.20
N CYS A 289 -12.95 3.59 9.59
CA CYS A 289 -12.40 2.58 10.51
C CYS A 289 -12.58 2.97 11.99
N MET A 290 -12.61 4.26 12.30
CA MET A 290 -12.59 4.78 13.66
C MET A 290 -13.98 5.11 14.19
N SER A 291 -14.16 5.02 15.51
CA SER A 291 -15.39 5.44 16.20
C SER A 291 -15.53 6.96 16.20
N GLU A 292 -14.42 7.65 16.48
CA GLU A 292 -14.36 9.12 16.45
C GLU A 292 -13.11 9.57 15.70
N MET A 293 -13.23 10.70 15.03
CA MET A 293 -12.14 11.34 14.30
C MET A 293 -12.28 12.86 14.44
N LYS A 294 -11.20 13.51 14.86
CA LYS A 294 -11.08 14.97 14.94
C LYS A 294 -9.83 15.40 14.18
N LEU A 295 -10.00 16.28 13.21
CA LEU A 295 -8.91 16.86 12.42
C LEU A 295 -8.86 18.35 12.70
N GLU A 296 -7.71 18.82 13.18
CA GLU A 296 -7.45 20.23 13.46
C GLU A 296 -6.24 20.67 12.65
N SER A 297 -6.31 21.83 12.02
CA SER A 297 -5.19 22.30 11.24
C SER A 297 -5.05 23.82 11.28
N VAL A 298 -3.81 24.27 11.38
CA VAL A 298 -3.44 25.69 11.31
C VAL A 298 -2.40 25.84 10.20
N VAL A 299 -2.76 26.60 9.15
CA VAL A 299 -1.86 26.83 8.02
C VAL A 299 -0.62 27.61 8.45
N GLY A 300 0.54 27.15 7.99
CA GLY A 300 1.86 27.73 8.22
C GLY A 300 2.91 26.69 8.61
N GLU A 301 4.12 27.15 8.90
CA GLU A 301 5.22 26.31 9.38
C GLU A 301 5.68 26.77 10.77
N GLY A 302 6.08 25.81 11.61
CA GLY A 302 6.67 26.04 12.93
C GLY A 302 5.76 25.67 14.11
N PRO A 303 6.18 25.97 15.34
CA PRO A 303 5.44 25.63 16.55
C PRO A 303 4.02 26.22 16.56
N GLY A 304 3.02 25.38 16.85
CA GLY A 304 1.60 25.78 16.84
C GLY A 304 0.97 25.89 15.44
N LYS A 305 1.71 25.55 14.40
CA LYS A 305 1.22 25.34 13.02
C LYS A 305 1.18 23.85 12.69
N GLY A 306 0.63 23.50 11.53
CA GLY A 306 0.52 22.12 11.06
C GLY A 306 -0.84 21.50 11.32
N THR A 307 -0.90 20.18 11.24
CA THR A 307 -2.13 19.41 11.41
C THR A 307 -2.01 18.47 12.60
N THR A 308 -3.12 18.31 13.33
CA THR A 308 -3.30 17.29 14.36
C THR A 308 -4.55 16.49 14.05
N LEU A 309 -4.37 15.19 13.84
CA LEU A 309 -5.42 14.21 13.66
C LEU A 309 -5.52 13.36 14.92
N THR A 310 -6.67 13.40 15.59
CA THR A 310 -6.99 12.53 16.72
C THR A 310 -8.03 11.50 16.27
N MET A 311 -7.76 10.23 16.56
CA MET A 311 -8.58 9.08 16.18
C MET A 311 -8.85 8.25 17.43
N VAL A 312 -10.10 7.83 17.62
CA VAL A 312 -10.50 6.99 18.75
C VAL A 312 -11.21 5.75 18.25
N LEU A 313 -10.83 4.60 18.81
CA LEU A 313 -11.57 3.35 18.71
C LEU A 313 -11.92 2.87 20.12
N TYR A 314 -13.19 2.50 20.32
CA TYR A 314 -13.63 1.76 21.49
C TYR A 314 -13.60 0.27 21.16
N PRO A 315 -12.69 -0.52 21.78
CA PRO A 315 -12.60 -1.95 21.53
C PRO A 315 -13.93 -2.67 21.79
N SER A 316 -14.18 -3.71 20.98
CA SER A 316 -15.40 -4.51 20.97
C SER A 316 -15.35 -5.66 21.95
#